data_AF-A0A1W9TRH7-F1
#
_entry.id   AF-A0A1W9TRH7-F1
#
_cell.length_a   1.000
_cell.length_b   1.000
_cell.length_c   1.000
_cell.angle_alpha   90.00
_cell.angle_beta   90.00
_cell.angle_gamma   90.00
#
_symmetry.space_group_name_H-M   'P 1'
#
loop_
_entity.id
_entity.type
_entity.pdbx_description
1 polymer ?
#
loop_
_entity_poly.entity_id
_entity_poly.type
_entity_poly.pdbx_seq_one_letter_code
_entity_poly.pdbx_strand_id
1 'polypeptide(L)'
;MTLTSGSKRRYQLPLYRSPGIRVSWRSDVLPAGAFTIAEDDSLSVEIQIPLGTAPCFGEIHYRVTDDDDILEGSLIVRIQRPKSGSEAPRVLPDEKAEGKHPAKKKPHPGGGRSILREKREAITQNEVPGGKPIEKKPEGDLENSGIHAGEPLSDGNYCIEVLKNDAPIPDLGCVAEKNKTITIGKYSSKYGIPEIDLAGRFDSPKLEGACSRRHAEVFWSNGEIHIRVLGRNGIKRLTKDGKQGELLVSEHCWRPGDTLIIPGKIRIALKKEEKSR
;
A
#
# COMPACT_ATOMS: atom_id res chain seq x y z
N MET A 1 2.18 -2.29 5.18
CA MET A 1 3.49 -2.59 5.82
C MET A 1 4.31 -3.52 4.93
N THR A 2 5.64 -3.33 4.87
CA THR A 2 6.57 -4.23 4.13
C THR A 2 7.42 -5.04 5.11
N LEU A 3 7.45 -6.36 4.93
CA LEU A 3 8.22 -7.31 5.76
C LEU A 3 9.17 -8.14 4.88
N THR A 4 10.28 -8.59 5.46
CA THR A 4 11.18 -9.57 4.84
C THR A 4 10.98 -10.93 5.49
N SER A 5 11.25 -12.01 4.76
CA SER A 5 11.26 -13.34 5.36
C SER A 5 12.25 -13.42 6.53
N GLY A 6 11.85 -14.06 7.64
CA GLY A 6 12.62 -14.13 8.88
C GLY A 6 12.56 -12.86 9.74
N SER A 7 11.78 -11.85 9.34
CA SER A 7 11.60 -10.63 10.15
C SER A 7 10.45 -10.76 11.13
N LYS A 8 10.59 -10.02 12.23
CA LYS A 8 9.59 -9.82 13.26
C LYS A 8 9.30 -8.32 13.33
N ARG A 9 8.03 -7.93 13.23
CA ARG A 9 7.61 -6.53 13.43
C ARG A 9 6.38 -6.47 14.31
N ARG A 10 6.38 -5.48 15.18
CA ARG A 10 5.22 -5.10 16.00
C ARG A 10 4.50 -3.94 15.32
N TYR A 11 3.18 -4.05 15.21
CA TYR A 11 2.29 -3.01 14.71
C TYR A 11 1.33 -2.63 15.82
N GLN A 12 1.32 -1.35 16.21
CA GLN A 12 0.39 -0.85 17.20
C GLN A 12 -0.92 -0.51 16.52
N LEU A 13 -2.03 -1.08 17.00
CA LEU A 13 -3.35 -0.70 16.51
C LEU A 13 -3.68 0.72 17.00
N PRO A 14 -4.38 1.55 16.21
CA PRO A 14 -4.73 2.91 16.58
C PRO A 14 -5.91 2.95 17.57
N LEU A 15 -5.84 2.16 18.64
CA LEU A 15 -6.91 1.94 19.60
C LEU A 15 -6.47 2.28 21.03
N TYR A 16 -7.37 2.90 21.78
CA TYR A 16 -7.25 3.08 23.22
C TYR A 16 -7.84 1.85 23.93
N ARG A 17 -7.23 1.45 25.05
CA ARG A 17 -7.63 0.24 25.77
C ARG A 17 -9.04 0.39 26.36
N SER A 18 -9.91 -0.56 26.07
CA SER A 18 -11.09 -0.87 26.88
C SER A 18 -10.98 -2.32 27.37
N PRO A 19 -11.27 -2.59 28.66
CA PRO A 19 -11.26 -3.94 29.20
C PRO A 19 -12.40 -4.76 28.59
N GLY A 20 -12.08 -5.66 27.65
CA GLY A 20 -13.09 -6.45 26.93
C GLY A 20 -12.74 -6.73 25.47
N ILE A 21 -11.71 -6.05 24.95
CA ILE A 21 -11.30 -6.14 23.55
C ILE A 21 -10.94 -7.59 23.15
N ARG A 22 -11.72 -8.15 22.21
CA ARG A 22 -11.35 -9.38 21.50
C ARG A 22 -10.88 -9.03 20.10
N VAL A 23 -9.72 -9.54 19.73
CA VAL A 23 -9.16 -9.38 18.39
C VAL A 23 -9.27 -10.71 17.65
N SER A 24 -9.96 -10.70 16.51
CA SER A 24 -9.95 -11.84 15.59
C SER A 24 -9.32 -11.43 14.27
N TRP A 25 -8.58 -12.35 13.64
CA TRP A 25 -7.94 -12.11 12.36
C TRP A 25 -8.14 -13.24 11.38
N ARG A 26 -8.11 -12.89 10.11
CA ARG A 26 -8.05 -13.83 8.99
C ARG A 26 -7.01 -13.34 7.99
N SER A 27 -6.18 -14.28 7.52
CA SER A 27 -5.28 -14.05 6.39
C SER A 27 -5.50 -15.14 5.37
N ASP A 28 -5.70 -14.74 4.12
CA ASP A 28 -5.80 -15.66 2.99
C ASP A 28 -4.43 -15.97 2.37
N VAL A 29 -3.35 -15.41 2.94
CA VAL A 29 -2.02 -15.37 2.31
C VAL A 29 -0.89 -15.84 3.23
N LEU A 30 -1.05 -15.68 4.55
CA LEU A 30 -0.05 -16.07 5.53
C LEU A 30 -0.41 -17.40 6.19
N PRO A 31 0.55 -18.32 6.37
CA PRO A 31 0.29 -19.62 6.99
C PRO A 31 -0.14 -19.45 8.45
N ALA A 32 -0.90 -20.42 8.96
CA ALA A 32 -1.24 -20.49 10.38
C ALA A 32 0.05 -20.43 11.23
N GLY A 33 0.07 -19.57 12.26
CA GLY A 33 1.24 -19.34 13.11
C GLY A 33 2.21 -18.24 12.65
N ALA A 34 1.97 -17.56 11.52
CA ALA A 34 2.75 -16.38 11.11
C ALA A 34 2.44 -15.10 11.95
N PHE A 35 1.54 -15.23 12.91
CA PHE A 35 1.05 -14.13 13.73
C PHE A 35 0.91 -14.58 15.17
N THR A 36 1.33 -13.70 16.06
CA THR A 36 1.06 -13.78 17.48
C THR A 36 0.54 -12.43 17.93
N ILE A 37 -0.59 -12.40 18.62
CA ILE A 37 -0.98 -11.16 19.30
C ILE A 37 -0.15 -11.07 20.57
N ALA A 38 0.58 -9.97 20.70
CA ALA A 38 1.13 -9.58 21.97
C ALA A 38 0.00 -8.87 22.72
N GLU A 39 -0.64 -9.57 23.66
CA GLU A 39 -1.58 -8.96 24.60
C GLU A 39 -0.79 -8.13 25.62
N ASP A 40 -0.13 -7.08 25.16
CA ASP A 40 0.45 -6.04 26.01
C ASP A 40 -0.49 -4.84 26.14
N ASP A 41 -0.11 -3.87 26.98
CA ASP A 41 -0.93 -2.69 27.28
C ASP A 41 -1.18 -1.78 26.07
N SER A 42 -0.60 -2.08 24.89
CA SER A 42 -0.64 -1.26 23.69
C SER A 42 -1.50 -1.80 22.54
N LEU A 43 -2.21 -2.93 22.71
CA LEU A 43 -2.92 -3.65 21.63
C LEU A 43 -2.04 -3.76 20.38
N SER A 44 -0.89 -4.42 20.55
CA SER A 44 0.07 -4.58 19.47
C SER A 44 -0.03 -5.96 18.82
N VAL A 45 -0.05 -5.95 17.49
CA VAL A 45 0.01 -7.18 16.69
C VAL A 45 1.45 -7.44 16.33
N GLU A 46 1.94 -8.63 16.67
CA GLU A 46 3.27 -9.06 16.31
C GLU A 46 3.21 -10.01 15.13
N ILE A 47 3.80 -9.58 14.03
CA ILE A 47 3.82 -10.34 12.77
C ILE A 47 5.21 -10.96 12.65
N GLN A 48 5.25 -12.29 12.66
CA GLN A 48 6.47 -13.08 12.50
C GLN A 48 6.42 -13.84 11.19
N ILE A 49 7.25 -13.44 10.23
CA ILE A 49 7.29 -14.10 8.92
C ILE A 49 8.30 -15.25 8.98
N PRO A 50 7.87 -16.52 8.78
CA PRO A 50 8.79 -17.64 8.75
C PRO A 50 9.93 -17.44 7.75
N LEU A 51 11.10 -17.98 8.08
CA LEU A 51 12.22 -18.01 7.15
C LEU A 51 11.85 -18.86 5.92
N GLY A 52 12.20 -18.39 4.73
CA GLY A 52 11.85 -19.06 3.46
C GLY A 52 10.46 -18.72 2.90
N THR A 53 9.67 -17.88 3.57
CA THR A 53 8.35 -17.44 3.05
C THR A 53 8.51 -16.75 1.68
N ALA A 54 7.79 -17.26 0.68
CA ALA A 54 7.81 -16.70 -0.66
C ALA A 54 7.27 -15.26 -0.69
N PRO A 55 7.75 -14.39 -1.61
CA PRO A 55 7.18 -13.07 -1.79
C PRO A 55 5.70 -13.15 -2.10
N CYS A 56 4.90 -12.48 -1.29
CA CYS A 56 3.46 -12.42 -1.45
C CYS A 56 2.91 -11.07 -1.00
N PHE A 57 1.66 -10.84 -1.38
CA PHE A 57 0.89 -9.68 -0.98
C PHE A 57 -0.38 -10.21 -0.35
N GLY A 58 -0.66 -9.78 0.88
CA GLY A 58 -1.83 -10.21 1.62
C GLY A 58 -2.45 -9.07 2.40
N GLU A 59 -3.71 -9.28 2.74
CA GLU A 59 -4.48 -8.41 3.60
C GLU A 59 -4.79 -9.18 4.88
N ILE A 60 -4.62 -8.50 6.01
CA ILE A 60 -5.00 -9.01 7.33
C ILE A 60 -6.23 -8.24 7.73
N HIS A 61 -7.37 -8.92 7.77
CA HIS A 61 -8.57 -8.34 8.34
C HIS A 61 -8.51 -8.50 9.85
N TYR A 62 -8.80 -7.43 10.57
CA TYR A 62 -8.95 -7.48 12.02
C TYR A 62 -10.33 -6.97 12.40
N ARG A 63 -10.91 -7.63 13.39
CA ARG A 63 -12.12 -7.19 14.06
C ARG A 63 -11.83 -7.10 15.55
N VAL A 64 -12.09 -5.91 16.08
CA VAL A 64 -11.98 -5.56 17.49
C VAL A 64 -13.40 -5.37 18.01
N THR A 65 -13.77 -6.12 19.05
CA THR A 65 -15.07 -5.99 19.71
C THR A 65 -14.86 -5.50 21.13
N ASP A 66 -15.55 -4.45 21.52
CA ASP A 66 -15.52 -3.85 22.86
C ASP A 66 -16.94 -3.59 23.34
N ASP A 67 -17.48 -4.45 24.21
CA ASP A 67 -18.83 -4.51 24.83
C ASP A 67 -20.05 -4.16 23.93
N ASP A 68 -20.09 -3.00 23.27
CA ASP A 68 -21.11 -2.58 22.29
C ASP A 68 -20.54 -2.06 20.94
N ASP A 69 -19.23 -1.84 20.84
CA ASP A 69 -18.55 -1.31 19.66
C ASP A 69 -17.78 -2.38 18.88
N ILE A 70 -17.89 -2.32 17.55
CA ILE A 70 -17.13 -3.17 16.64
C ILE A 70 -16.29 -2.27 15.74
N LEU A 71 -14.97 -2.35 15.89
CA LEU A 71 -14.03 -1.77 14.93
C LEU A 71 -13.52 -2.86 13.99
N GLU A 72 -13.82 -2.71 12.70
CA GLU A 72 -13.24 -3.53 11.65
C GLU A 72 -12.21 -2.72 10.86
N GLY A 73 -11.12 -3.37 10.51
CA GLY A 73 -10.12 -2.76 9.64
C GLY A 73 -9.31 -3.80 8.92
N SER A 74 -8.43 -3.31 8.05
CA SER A 74 -7.51 -4.18 7.34
C SER A 74 -6.10 -3.61 7.31
N LEU A 75 -5.13 -4.51 7.37
CA LEU A 75 -3.71 -4.20 7.26
C LEU A 75 -3.14 -4.88 6.02
N ILE A 76 -2.71 -4.07 5.07
CA ILE A 76 -2.04 -4.55 3.86
C ILE A 76 -0.58 -4.91 4.19
N VAL A 77 -0.19 -6.16 3.95
CA VAL A 77 1.16 -6.68 4.18
C VAL A 77 1.78 -7.14 2.87
N ARG A 78 2.98 -6.62 2.60
CA ARG A 78 3.80 -7.05 1.46
C ARG A 78 5.06 -7.75 1.98
N ILE A 79 5.23 -9.02 1.60
CA ILE A 79 6.43 -9.79 1.91
C ILE A 79 7.38 -9.73 0.72
N GLN A 80 8.63 -9.37 0.99
CA GLN A 80 9.68 -9.32 -0.02
C GLN A 80 10.75 -10.37 0.27
N ARG A 81 11.42 -10.82 -0.81
CA ARG A 81 12.65 -11.60 -0.66
C ARG A 81 13.68 -10.75 0.09
N PRO A 82 14.47 -11.34 0.99
CA PRO A 82 15.65 -10.66 1.50
C PRO A 82 16.52 -10.23 0.31
N LYS A 83 17.06 -9.00 0.36
CA LYS A 83 17.98 -8.53 -0.68
C LYS A 83 19.19 -9.45 -0.66
N SER A 84 19.56 -10.00 -1.82
CA SER A 84 20.75 -10.82 -2.00
C SER A 84 21.97 -10.04 -1.50
N GLY A 85 22.49 -10.43 -0.33
CA GLY A 85 23.55 -9.71 0.38
C GLY A 85 23.35 -9.59 1.89
N SER A 86 22.14 -9.80 2.43
CA SER A 86 21.97 -9.98 3.87
C SER A 86 22.24 -11.45 4.22
N GLU A 87 23.35 -11.73 4.92
CA GLU A 87 23.56 -13.04 5.55
C GLU A 87 22.32 -13.37 6.39
N ALA A 88 21.70 -14.53 6.11
CA ALA A 88 20.70 -15.07 7.03
C ALA A 88 21.40 -15.33 8.38
N PRO A 89 20.75 -15.05 9.53
CA PRO A 89 21.31 -15.42 10.82
C PRO A 89 21.58 -16.93 10.82
N ARG A 90 22.85 -17.31 10.97
CA ARG A 90 23.25 -18.71 11.13
C ARG A 90 22.59 -19.21 12.42
N VAL A 91 21.61 -20.09 12.28
CA VAL A 91 21.17 -20.94 13.39
C VAL A 91 22.31 -21.91 13.62
N LEU A 92 23.07 -21.70 14.70
CA LEU A 92 24.00 -22.70 15.21
C LEU A 92 23.16 -23.90 15.68
N PRO A 93 23.43 -25.13 15.20
CA PRO A 93 22.81 -26.29 15.80
C PRO A 93 23.36 -26.47 17.21
N ASP A 94 22.48 -26.71 18.18
CA ASP A 94 22.84 -27.08 19.54
C ASP A 94 23.68 -28.38 19.51
N GLU A 95 24.95 -28.26 19.88
CA GLU A 95 25.80 -29.40 20.21
C GLU A 95 25.37 -29.96 21.56
N LYS A 96 24.83 -31.19 21.55
CA LYS A 96 25.26 -32.30 22.44
C LYS A 96 24.46 -33.56 22.13
N ALA A 97 25.14 -34.57 21.58
CA ALA A 97 25.20 -35.92 22.17
C ALA A 97 26.20 -36.77 21.38
N GLU A 98 27.18 -37.31 22.11
CA GLU A 98 28.25 -38.17 21.66
C GLU A 98 27.76 -39.52 21.09
N GLY A 99 28.48 -40.03 20.08
CA GLY A 99 28.37 -41.41 19.62
C GLY A 99 29.53 -41.79 18.69
N LYS A 100 30.39 -42.69 19.17
CA LYS A 100 31.72 -43.06 18.64
C LYS A 100 31.71 -44.04 17.44
N HIS A 101 32.60 -43.77 16.44
CA HIS A 101 33.48 -44.67 15.63
C HIS A 101 32.91 -45.80 14.72
N PRO A 102 33.69 -46.41 13.77
CA PRO A 102 34.77 -45.88 12.90
C PRO A 102 34.78 -46.40 11.41
N ALA A 103 35.52 -45.67 10.56
CA ALA A 103 36.39 -46.07 9.44
C ALA A 103 35.94 -47.00 8.26
N LYS A 104 36.16 -46.55 7.01
CA LYS A 104 37.23 -47.04 6.09
C LYS A 104 37.18 -46.47 4.64
N LYS A 105 38.39 -46.07 4.18
CA LYS A 105 39.04 -46.22 2.85
C LYS A 105 38.53 -45.51 1.55
N LYS A 106 39.45 -44.69 1.00
CA LYS A 106 39.71 -44.27 -0.41
C LYS A 106 40.07 -45.48 -1.34
N PRO A 107 40.20 -45.42 -2.70
CA PRO A 107 40.67 -44.29 -3.55
C PRO A 107 40.07 -44.08 -4.99
N HIS A 108 40.61 -43.04 -5.66
CA HIS A 108 40.56 -42.45 -7.04
C HIS A 108 40.62 -43.42 -8.27
N PRO A 109 40.71 -43.01 -9.59
CA PRO A 109 40.96 -41.68 -10.23
C PRO A 109 40.25 -41.35 -11.59
N GLY A 110 40.53 -40.13 -12.13
CA GLY A 110 40.55 -39.79 -13.57
C GLY A 110 39.54 -38.70 -13.97
N GLY A 111 39.84 -37.63 -14.71
CA GLY A 111 41.03 -37.17 -15.42
C GLY A 111 40.64 -36.04 -16.40
N GLY A 112 41.57 -35.13 -16.72
CA GLY A 112 41.49 -34.13 -17.82
C GLY A 112 41.02 -32.73 -17.39
N ARG A 113 41.88 -31.73 -17.10
CA ARG A 113 42.77 -30.88 -17.95
C ARG A 113 42.07 -30.02 -19.02
N SER A 114 42.02 -28.70 -18.78
CA SER A 114 42.55 -27.57 -19.59
C SER A 114 41.79 -26.30 -19.18
N ILE A 115 42.32 -25.32 -18.43
CA ILE A 115 43.31 -24.26 -18.73
C ILE A 115 43.01 -23.45 -20.01
N LEU A 116 42.56 -22.21 -19.82
CA LEU A 116 43.02 -20.90 -20.35
C LEU A 116 42.01 -19.87 -19.80
N ARG A 117 42.29 -18.96 -18.86
CA ARG A 117 43.31 -17.91 -18.68
C ARG A 117 43.23 -16.82 -19.76
N GLU A 118 42.50 -15.76 -19.44
CA GLU A 118 42.67 -14.35 -19.84
C GLU A 118 41.51 -13.55 -19.20
N LYS A 119 41.58 -12.30 -18.78
CA LYS A 119 42.66 -11.38 -18.39
C LYS A 119 41.91 -10.28 -17.62
N ARG A 120 42.49 -9.77 -16.53
CA ARG A 120 41.93 -8.66 -15.75
C ARG A 120 41.98 -7.38 -16.59
N GLU A 121 40.92 -6.58 -16.56
CA GLU A 121 41.05 -5.13 -16.63
C GLU A 121 40.22 -4.49 -15.51
N ALA A 122 40.94 -3.72 -14.71
CA ALA A 122 40.42 -2.87 -13.67
C ALA A 122 39.82 -1.62 -14.32
N ILE A 123 38.58 -1.27 -13.96
CA ILE A 123 38.01 0.02 -14.31
C ILE A 123 38.34 0.99 -13.17
N THR A 124 39.04 2.03 -13.58
CA THR A 124 39.59 3.16 -12.86
C THR A 124 38.50 3.98 -12.15
N GLN A 125 38.88 4.50 -10.98
CA GLN A 125 38.20 5.58 -10.28
C GLN A 125 38.17 6.82 -11.17
N ASN A 126 36.98 7.39 -11.38
CA ASN A 126 36.85 8.77 -11.84
C ASN A 126 36.57 9.65 -10.62
N GLU A 127 37.56 10.45 -10.25
CA GLU A 127 37.42 11.59 -9.37
C GLU A 127 36.51 12.63 -10.06
N VAL A 128 35.46 13.06 -9.36
CA VAL A 128 34.66 14.24 -9.75
C VAL A 128 35.22 15.43 -8.98
N PRO A 129 35.66 16.52 -9.65
CA PRO A 129 36.14 17.72 -8.98
C PRO A 129 34.97 18.61 -8.54
N GLY A 130 35.04 19.08 -7.29
CA GLY A 130 34.53 20.39 -6.88
C GLY A 130 33.02 20.63 -6.93
N GLY A 131 32.27 20.09 -5.96
CA GLY A 131 30.96 20.60 -5.57
C GLY A 131 31.07 21.36 -4.24
N LYS A 132 30.72 22.66 -4.24
CA LYS A 132 30.66 23.51 -3.03
C LYS A 132 29.76 22.90 -1.94
N PRO A 133 30.03 23.17 -0.64
CA PRO A 133 29.21 22.65 0.45
C PRO A 133 27.77 23.15 0.31
N ILE A 134 26.83 22.21 0.19
CA ILE A 134 25.40 22.51 0.26
C ILE A 134 25.11 22.78 1.73
N GLU A 135 24.74 24.02 2.03
CA GLU A 135 24.18 24.42 3.33
C GLU A 135 23.04 23.47 3.70
N LYS A 136 23.14 22.88 4.89
CA LYS A 136 22.02 22.19 5.53
C LYS A 136 20.89 23.19 5.68
N LYS A 137 19.83 23.05 4.88
CA LYS A 137 18.55 23.67 5.21
C LYS A 137 18.04 23.08 6.54
N PRO A 138 17.46 23.90 7.42
CA PRO A 138 16.95 23.43 8.69
C PRO A 138 15.89 22.36 8.46
N GLU A 139 15.91 21.35 9.33
CA GLU A 139 14.84 20.38 9.53
C GLU A 139 13.55 21.14 9.76
N GLY A 140 12.78 21.35 8.69
CA GLY A 140 11.41 21.78 8.77
C GLY A 140 10.61 20.59 9.30
N ASP A 141 9.89 20.85 10.38
CA ASP A 141 8.97 19.95 11.04
C ASP A 141 8.21 19.11 10.00
N LEU A 142 8.38 17.79 10.09
CA LEU A 142 7.45 16.84 9.49
C LEU A 142 6.14 17.03 10.25
N GLU A 143 5.34 18.00 9.82
CA GLU A 143 3.95 18.13 10.19
C GLU A 143 3.29 16.81 9.81
N ASN A 144 3.12 16.00 10.84
CA ASN A 144 2.19 14.89 10.90
C ASN A 144 0.90 15.42 10.27
N SER A 145 0.61 14.99 9.04
CA SER A 145 -0.61 15.35 8.32
C SER A 145 -1.77 14.66 9.02
N GLY A 146 -2.09 15.16 10.21
CA GLY A 146 -3.28 14.83 10.95
C GLY A 146 -4.42 15.03 9.99
N ILE A 147 -5.26 14.01 9.91
CA ILE A 147 -6.55 14.11 9.24
C ILE A 147 -7.27 15.24 9.97
N HIS A 148 -7.21 16.45 9.41
CA HIS A 148 -8.01 17.55 9.89
C HIS A 148 -9.44 17.13 9.64
N ALA A 149 -10.11 16.62 10.68
CA ALA A 149 -11.55 16.45 10.70
C ALA A 149 -12.12 17.85 10.44
N GLY A 150 -12.54 18.10 9.21
CA GLY A 150 -13.22 19.34 8.89
C GLY A 150 -14.66 19.24 9.35
N GLU A 151 -15.42 20.30 9.15
CA GLU A 151 -16.84 20.27 9.49
C GLU A 151 -17.57 19.23 8.60
N PRO A 152 -18.50 18.43 9.16
CA PRO A 152 -19.29 17.48 8.39
C PRO A 152 -19.99 18.15 7.20
N LEU A 153 -20.16 17.41 6.10
CA LEU A 153 -20.90 17.90 4.96
C LEU A 153 -22.39 18.05 5.32
N SER A 154 -22.98 19.17 4.93
CA SER A 154 -24.42 19.42 5.07
C SER A 154 -25.25 18.34 4.40
N ASP A 155 -26.45 18.07 4.89
CA ASP A 155 -27.40 17.19 4.22
C ASP A 155 -27.73 17.72 2.80
N GLY A 156 -27.41 16.90 1.80
CA GLY A 156 -27.58 17.24 0.40
C GLY A 156 -27.16 16.06 -0.49
N ASN A 157 -27.57 16.12 -1.76
CA ASN A 157 -27.08 15.19 -2.76
C ASN A 157 -25.74 15.69 -3.28
N TYR A 158 -24.78 14.79 -3.40
CA TYR A 158 -23.48 15.08 -3.95
C TYR A 158 -23.27 14.21 -5.18
N CYS A 159 -22.78 14.81 -6.26
CA CYS A 159 -22.57 14.15 -7.54
C CYS A 159 -21.10 14.21 -7.92
N ILE A 160 -20.58 13.07 -8.34
CA ILE A 160 -19.27 12.94 -8.95
C ILE A 160 -19.46 13.17 -10.44
N GLU A 161 -18.81 14.21 -10.97
CA GLU A 161 -18.74 14.49 -12.40
C GLU A 161 -17.38 14.07 -12.94
N VAL A 162 -17.37 13.35 -14.06
CA VAL A 162 -16.15 12.92 -14.74
C VAL A 162 -15.89 13.81 -15.93
N LEU A 163 -14.67 14.32 -16.03
CA LEU A 163 -14.24 15.32 -16.99
C LEU A 163 -13.04 14.80 -17.79
N LYS A 164 -13.07 15.00 -19.10
CA LYS A 164 -11.94 14.78 -19.99
C LYS A 164 -11.68 16.05 -20.79
N ASN A 165 -10.46 16.58 -20.69
CA ASN A 165 -10.10 17.86 -21.29
C ASN A 165 -11.11 18.97 -20.93
N ASP A 166 -11.53 19.00 -19.66
CA ASP A 166 -12.48 19.95 -19.10
C ASP A 166 -13.92 19.88 -19.65
N ALA A 167 -14.23 18.88 -20.45
CA ALA A 167 -15.58 18.56 -20.89
C ALA A 167 -16.17 17.39 -20.06
N PRO A 168 -17.43 17.48 -19.60
CA PRO A 168 -18.07 16.38 -18.88
C PRO A 168 -18.28 15.17 -19.79
N ILE A 169 -18.18 13.98 -19.21
CA ILE A 169 -18.55 12.72 -19.85
C ILE A 169 -19.95 12.33 -19.33
N PRO A 170 -21.03 12.55 -20.10
CA PRO A 170 -22.40 12.54 -19.59
C PRO A 170 -22.81 11.23 -18.89
N ASP A 171 -22.27 10.09 -19.33
CA ASP A 171 -22.72 8.77 -18.87
C ASP A 171 -21.90 8.20 -17.71
N LEU A 172 -20.90 8.94 -17.22
CA LEU A 172 -19.99 8.48 -16.16
C LEU A 172 -20.20 9.22 -14.83
N GLY A 173 -21.08 10.21 -14.80
CA GLY A 173 -21.45 10.87 -13.55
C GLY A 173 -22.28 9.95 -12.66
N CYS A 174 -22.12 10.07 -11.34
CA CYS A 174 -22.95 9.33 -10.39
C CYS A 174 -23.14 10.08 -9.07
N VAL A 175 -24.23 9.75 -8.37
CA VAL A 175 -24.54 10.29 -7.05
C VAL A 175 -23.69 9.58 -6.01
N ALA A 176 -22.98 10.33 -5.18
CA ALA A 176 -22.30 9.86 -3.98
C ALA A 176 -23.31 9.58 -2.87
N GLU A 177 -23.97 8.42 -2.92
CA GLU A 177 -24.94 7.99 -1.91
C GLU A 177 -24.28 7.63 -0.57
N LYS A 178 -24.92 8.00 0.56
CA LYS A 178 -24.37 7.77 1.91
C LYS A 178 -24.08 6.30 2.24
N ASN A 179 -24.86 5.38 1.67
CA ASN A 179 -24.79 3.95 1.99
C ASN A 179 -24.10 3.12 0.89
N LYS A 180 -23.38 3.77 -0.02
CA LYS A 180 -22.78 3.09 -1.17
C LYS A 180 -21.33 3.53 -1.35
N THR A 181 -20.46 2.56 -1.54
CA THR A 181 -19.10 2.79 -2.04
C THR A 181 -19.11 2.78 -3.55
N ILE A 182 -18.57 3.83 -4.16
CA ILE A 182 -18.43 3.99 -5.60
C ILE A 182 -17.00 3.62 -5.98
N THR A 183 -16.85 2.64 -6.88
CA THR A 183 -15.54 2.26 -7.39
C THR A 183 -15.23 3.01 -8.68
N ILE A 184 -13.97 3.48 -8.78
CA ILE A 184 -13.44 4.17 -9.95
C ILE A 184 -12.29 3.35 -10.51
N GLY A 185 -12.32 3.05 -11.80
CA GLY A 185 -11.24 2.31 -12.43
C GLY A 185 -11.56 1.90 -13.85
N LYS A 186 -11.23 0.66 -14.19
CA LYS A 186 -11.46 0.09 -15.51
C LYS A 186 -12.04 -1.30 -15.37
N TYR A 187 -12.98 -1.64 -16.25
CA TYR A 187 -13.52 -2.99 -16.32
C TYR A 187 -12.43 -4.07 -16.29
N SER A 188 -12.71 -5.15 -15.55
CA SER A 188 -11.97 -6.40 -15.71
C SER A 188 -12.82 -7.60 -15.30
N SER A 189 -12.57 -8.75 -15.92
CA SER A 189 -13.24 -10.01 -15.58
C SER A 189 -13.10 -10.41 -14.11
N LYS A 190 -11.99 -10.04 -13.45
CA LYS A 190 -11.74 -10.40 -12.04
C LYS A 190 -12.50 -9.52 -11.04
N TYR A 191 -12.70 -8.25 -11.37
CA TYR A 191 -13.22 -7.25 -10.43
C TYR A 191 -14.59 -6.69 -10.81
N GLY A 192 -15.14 -7.08 -11.97
CA GLY A 192 -16.39 -6.57 -12.49
C GLY A 192 -16.25 -5.21 -13.19
N ILE A 193 -17.40 -4.60 -13.47
CA ILE A 193 -17.54 -3.26 -14.03
C ILE A 193 -17.61 -2.28 -12.84
N PRO A 194 -16.66 -1.34 -12.72
CA PRO A 194 -16.75 -0.30 -11.70
C PRO A 194 -17.92 0.65 -11.98
N GLU A 195 -18.46 1.30 -10.95
CA GLU A 195 -19.52 2.30 -11.11
C GLU A 195 -19.09 3.45 -12.02
N ILE A 196 -17.81 3.86 -11.95
CA ILE A 196 -17.20 4.77 -12.90
C ILE A 196 -16.16 4.00 -13.74
N ASP A 197 -16.58 3.52 -14.91
CA ASP A 197 -15.71 2.81 -15.85
C ASP A 197 -14.99 3.76 -16.82
N LEU A 198 -13.67 3.85 -16.63
CA LEU A 198 -12.78 4.69 -17.44
C LEU A 198 -12.19 3.93 -18.64
N ALA A 199 -12.53 2.65 -18.84
CA ALA A 199 -12.04 1.88 -19.98
C ALA A 199 -12.34 2.58 -21.31
N GLY A 200 -11.34 2.71 -22.18
CA GLY A 200 -11.48 3.39 -23.47
C GLY A 200 -11.73 4.91 -23.40
N ARG A 201 -11.68 5.53 -22.22
CA ARG A 201 -11.87 6.99 -22.06
C ARG A 201 -10.57 7.80 -22.17
N PHE A 202 -9.41 7.13 -22.23
CA PHE A 202 -8.10 7.78 -22.28
C PHE A 202 -7.68 8.17 -23.70
N ASP A 203 -6.76 9.12 -23.84
CA ASP A 203 -6.25 9.54 -25.16
C ASP A 203 -5.29 8.54 -25.80
N SER A 204 -4.73 7.62 -25.02
CA SER A 204 -3.87 6.56 -25.54
C SER A 204 -3.84 5.34 -24.62
N PRO A 205 -3.52 4.15 -25.15
CA PRO A 205 -3.35 2.93 -24.36
C PRO A 205 -2.30 3.06 -23.25
N LYS A 206 -1.27 3.90 -23.46
CA LYS A 206 -0.23 4.16 -22.46
C LYS A 206 -0.80 4.89 -21.23
N LEU A 207 -1.62 5.92 -21.47
CA LEU A 207 -2.27 6.67 -20.39
C LEU A 207 -3.31 5.80 -19.67
N GLU A 208 -4.04 4.98 -20.43
CA GLU A 208 -4.95 3.99 -19.86
C GLU A 208 -4.21 2.97 -18.98
N GLY A 209 -3.03 2.52 -19.39
CA GLY A 209 -2.17 1.61 -18.62
C GLY A 209 -1.73 2.18 -17.26
N ALA A 210 -1.76 3.50 -17.09
CA ALA A 210 -1.45 4.14 -15.81
C ALA A 210 -2.62 4.09 -14.81
N CYS A 211 -3.86 3.90 -15.28
CA CYS A 211 -5.02 3.72 -14.43
C CYS A 211 -5.17 2.23 -14.05
N SER A 212 -5.42 1.96 -12.78
CA SER A 212 -5.67 0.59 -12.29
C SER A 212 -7.10 0.13 -12.64
N ARG A 213 -7.34 -1.18 -12.66
CA ARG A 213 -8.69 -1.75 -12.80
C ARG A 213 -9.63 -1.34 -11.66
N ARG A 214 -9.12 -1.33 -10.43
CA ARG A 214 -9.72 -0.63 -9.28
C ARG A 214 -8.70 0.39 -8.83
N HIS A 215 -8.98 1.65 -9.10
CA HIS A 215 -8.03 2.74 -8.88
C HIS A 215 -8.36 3.54 -7.64
N ALA A 216 -9.64 3.82 -7.41
CA ALA A 216 -10.10 4.53 -6.24
C ALA A 216 -11.47 4.02 -5.77
N GLU A 217 -11.77 4.30 -4.51
CA GLU A 217 -13.08 4.13 -3.91
C GLU A 217 -13.53 5.44 -3.29
N VAL A 218 -14.81 5.77 -3.49
CA VAL A 218 -15.44 6.94 -2.89
C VAL A 218 -16.55 6.46 -1.98
N PHE A 219 -16.56 6.88 -0.72
CA PHE A 219 -17.53 6.44 0.27
C PHE A 219 -17.77 7.52 1.31
N TRP A 220 -18.87 7.40 2.05
CA TRP A 220 -19.15 8.27 3.17
C TRP A 220 -18.60 7.72 4.48
N SER A 221 -18.04 8.60 5.31
CA SER A 221 -17.60 8.27 6.67
C SER A 221 -17.73 9.52 7.54
N ASN A 222 -18.29 9.40 8.74
CA ASN A 222 -18.43 10.50 9.71
C ASN A 222 -19.07 11.78 9.14
N GLY A 223 -20.03 11.65 8.22
CA GLY A 223 -20.68 12.78 7.57
C GLY A 223 -19.83 13.48 6.50
N GLU A 224 -18.72 12.86 6.08
CA GLU A 224 -17.82 13.37 5.04
C GLU A 224 -17.73 12.38 3.88
N ILE A 225 -17.33 12.86 2.69
CA ILE A 225 -17.03 12.01 1.54
C ILE A 225 -15.53 11.80 1.51
N HIS A 226 -15.10 10.53 1.49
CA HIS A 226 -13.71 10.13 1.42
C HIS A 226 -13.41 9.55 0.05
N ILE A 227 -12.19 9.76 -0.44
CA ILE A 227 -11.62 9.01 -1.55
C ILE A 227 -10.42 8.21 -1.06
N ARG A 228 -10.41 6.90 -1.33
CA ARG A 228 -9.30 5.99 -1.03
C ARG A 228 -8.61 5.57 -2.30
N VAL A 229 -7.29 5.79 -2.36
CA VAL A 229 -6.46 5.37 -3.50
C VAL A 229 -6.08 3.90 -3.35
N LEU A 230 -6.50 3.08 -4.31
CA LEU A 230 -6.16 1.64 -4.42
C LEU A 230 -5.11 1.37 -5.50
N GLY A 231 -4.98 2.30 -6.45
CA GLY A 231 -4.05 2.19 -7.56
C GLY A 231 -2.59 2.36 -7.16
N ARG A 232 -1.67 1.87 -8.02
CA ARG A 232 -0.23 2.03 -7.83
C ARG A 232 0.24 3.48 -8.04
N ASN A 233 -0.48 4.21 -8.88
CA ASN A 233 -0.22 5.61 -9.16
C ASN A 233 -1.17 6.44 -8.29
N GLY A 234 -0.65 7.49 -7.65
CA GLY A 234 -1.47 8.38 -6.85
C GLY A 234 -2.45 9.21 -7.69
N ILE A 235 -3.39 9.85 -6.99
CA ILE A 235 -4.35 10.81 -7.55
C ILE A 235 -3.84 12.21 -7.22
N LYS A 236 -3.81 13.13 -8.19
CA LYS A 236 -3.40 14.52 -7.90
C LYS A 236 -4.62 15.35 -7.52
N ARG A 237 -4.56 16.11 -6.43
CA ARG A 237 -5.60 17.08 -6.10
C ARG A 237 -5.32 18.41 -6.81
N LEU A 238 -6.36 19.04 -7.33
CA LEU A 238 -6.38 20.45 -7.72
C LEU A 238 -7.25 21.17 -6.69
N THR A 239 -6.67 22.18 -6.05
CA THR A 239 -7.45 23.04 -5.14
C THR A 239 -8.32 23.99 -5.95
N LYS A 240 -9.30 24.63 -5.30
CA LYS A 240 -10.22 25.60 -5.91
C LYS A 240 -9.51 26.72 -6.69
N ASP A 241 -8.29 27.06 -6.32
CA ASP A 241 -7.48 28.11 -6.98
C ASP A 241 -6.77 27.61 -8.26
N GLY A 242 -7.05 26.37 -8.70
CA GLY A 242 -6.45 25.77 -9.90
C GLY A 242 -4.97 25.38 -9.74
N LYS A 243 -4.38 25.60 -8.57
CA LYS A 243 -3.01 25.16 -8.29
C LYS A 243 -2.96 23.64 -8.18
N GLN A 244 -1.94 23.05 -8.80
CA GLN A 244 -1.64 21.63 -8.62
C GLN A 244 -1.29 21.40 -7.15
N GLY A 245 -2.17 20.69 -6.47
CA GLY A 245 -2.03 20.33 -5.07
C GLY A 245 -1.33 18.99 -4.89
N GLU A 246 -1.54 18.43 -3.72
CA GLU A 246 -0.90 17.21 -3.20
C GLU A 246 -1.16 15.97 -4.07
N LEU A 247 -0.18 15.06 -4.09
CA LEU A 247 -0.33 13.71 -4.62
C LEU A 247 -0.91 12.80 -3.52
N LEU A 248 -2.17 12.44 -3.67
CA LEU A 248 -2.87 11.51 -2.80
C LEU A 248 -2.41 10.08 -3.11
N VAL A 249 -1.85 9.41 -2.11
CA VAL A 249 -1.42 7.99 -2.18
C VAL A 249 -2.20 7.09 -1.22
N SER A 250 -3.10 7.67 -0.44
CA SER A 250 -3.90 7.02 0.59
C SER A 250 -5.32 7.59 0.60
N GLU A 251 -6.06 7.31 1.67
CA GLU A 251 -7.36 7.91 1.93
C GLU A 251 -7.26 9.43 2.16
N HIS A 252 -8.25 10.17 1.67
CA HIS A 252 -8.37 11.61 1.80
C HIS A 252 -9.82 12.04 1.91
N CYS A 253 -10.11 13.00 2.79
CA CYS A 253 -11.42 13.65 2.84
C CYS A 253 -11.59 14.55 1.61
N TRP A 254 -12.58 14.27 0.77
CA TRP A 254 -12.82 14.95 -0.49
C TRP A 254 -13.92 16.01 -0.34
N ARG A 255 -13.56 17.28 -0.56
CA ARG A 255 -14.49 18.40 -0.39
C ARG A 255 -15.11 18.87 -1.72
N PRO A 256 -16.36 19.38 -1.68
CA PRO A 256 -16.98 20.02 -2.83
C PRO A 256 -16.13 21.18 -3.38
N GLY A 257 -15.97 21.19 -4.69
CA GLY A 257 -15.14 22.14 -5.43
C GLY A 257 -13.66 21.77 -5.52
N ASP A 258 -13.20 20.72 -4.82
CA ASP A 258 -11.93 20.09 -5.16
C ASP A 258 -12.09 19.27 -6.44
N THR A 259 -11.10 19.36 -7.33
CA THR A 259 -11.02 18.50 -8.50
C THR A 259 -9.85 17.54 -8.33
N LEU A 260 -10.08 16.25 -8.58
CA LEU A 260 -9.04 15.24 -8.51
C LEU A 260 -8.67 14.78 -9.92
N ILE A 261 -7.38 14.56 -10.17
CA ILE A 261 -6.85 14.06 -11.44
C ILE A 261 -6.43 12.61 -11.25
N ILE A 262 -7.21 11.72 -11.85
CA ILE A 262 -6.89 10.31 -12.00
C ILE A 262 -5.75 10.15 -13.03
N PRO A 263 -4.82 9.20 -12.85
CA PRO A 263 -3.80 8.90 -13.85
C PRO A 263 -4.39 8.74 -15.24
N GLY A 264 -3.71 9.31 -16.23
CA GLY A 264 -4.23 9.40 -17.60
C GLY A 264 -5.00 10.69 -17.91
N LYS A 265 -4.90 11.71 -17.04
CA LYS A 265 -5.45 13.08 -17.21
C LYS A 265 -6.97 13.17 -17.17
N ILE A 266 -7.66 12.15 -16.66
CA ILE A 266 -9.09 12.23 -16.37
C ILE A 266 -9.27 13.02 -15.07
N ARG A 267 -10.15 14.01 -15.08
CA ARG A 267 -10.52 14.79 -13.92
C ARG A 267 -11.84 14.26 -13.35
N ILE A 268 -11.98 14.25 -12.03
CA ILE A 268 -13.23 13.99 -11.35
C ILE A 268 -13.50 15.14 -10.38
N ALA A 269 -14.72 15.65 -10.37
CA ALA A 269 -15.13 16.78 -9.53
C ALA A 269 -16.30 16.37 -8.66
N LEU A 270 -16.26 16.79 -7.39
CA LEU A 270 -17.37 16.61 -6.47
C LEU A 270 -18.21 17.88 -6.46
N LYS A 271 -19.46 17.76 -6.90
CA LYS A 271 -20.45 18.84 -6.91
C LYS A 271 -21.53 18.56 -5.88
N LYS A 272 -22.02 19.61 -5.24
CA LYS A 272 -23.27 19.54 -4.47
C LYS A 272 -24.40 19.80 -5.47
N GLU A 273 -25.40 18.92 -5.54
CA GLU A 273 -26.60 19.23 -6.32
C GLU A 273 -27.36 20.33 -5.58
N GLU A 274 -27.53 21.47 -6.25
CA GLU A 274 -28.51 22.44 -5.82
C GLU A 274 -29.88 21.87 -6.19
N LYS A 275 -30.74 21.65 -5.19
CA LYS A 275 -32.15 21.36 -5.45
C LYS A 275 -32.68 22.48 -6.33
N SER A 276 -32.97 22.17 -7.60
CA SER A 276 -33.70 23.08 -8.47
C SER A 276 -35.02 23.37 -7.77
N ARG A 277 -35.19 24.63 -7.35
CA ARG A 277 -36.42 25.12 -6.73
C ARG A 277 -37.47 25.41 -7.80
#